data_AF-A0A357XVG2-F1
#
_entry.id   AF-A0A357XVG2-F1
#
_cell.length_a   1.000
_cell.length_b   1.000
_cell.length_c   1.000
_cell.angle_alpha   90.00
_cell.angle_beta   90.00
_cell.angle_gamma   90.00
#
_symmetry.space_group_name_H-M   'P 1'
#
loop_
_entity.id
_entity.type
_entity.pdbx_description
1 polymer ?
#
loop_
_entity_poly.entity_id
_entity_poly.type
_entity_poly.pdbx_seq_one_letter_code
_entity_poly.pdbx_strand_id
1 'polypeptide(L)'
;MSKIYKKKTTIIDPKTGEKRKGESKKWWGRYRDANGVDHRIPLSSNKYLAQQMLAELIDKTERQKAGVMHPAEEEMQKPIKEHLDAYEKHLKT
;
A
#
# COMPACT_ATOMS: atom_id res chain seq x y z
N MET A 1 9.04 11.96 -1.95
CA MET A 1 7.89 12.83 -2.31
C MET A 1 6.65 11.96 -2.42
N SER A 2 5.60 12.28 -1.68
CA SER A 2 4.30 11.62 -1.75
C SER A 2 3.28 12.52 -2.46
N LYS A 3 2.38 11.93 -3.24
CA LYS A 3 1.36 12.69 -3.98
C LYS A 3 0.09 11.89 -4.17
N ILE A 4 -1.05 12.54 -3.97
CA ILE A 4 -2.35 12.04 -4.44
C ILE A 4 -2.66 12.59 -5.83
N TYR A 5 -3.24 11.77 -6.69
CA TYR A 5 -3.65 12.17 -8.04
C TYR A 5 -4.82 11.33 -8.54
N LYS A 6 -5.52 11.82 -9.56
CA LYS A 6 -6.44 10.99 -10.34
C LYS A 6 -5.71 10.40 -11.53
N LYS A 7 -5.72 9.07 -11.62
CA LYS A 7 -5.15 8.35 -12.77
C LYS A 7 -6.00 8.61 -14.00
N LYS A 8 -5.38 9.08 -15.09
CA LYS A 8 -6.04 9.17 -16.40
C LYS A 8 -6.33 7.76 -16.90
N THR A 9 -7.55 7.52 -17.33
CA THR A 9 -8.01 6.24 -17.87
C THR A 9 -8.67 6.45 -19.23
N THR A 10 -8.63 5.45 -20.09
CA THR A 10 -9.41 5.43 -21.31
C THR A 10 -10.75 4.79 -20.98
N ILE A 11 -11.85 5.52 -21.21
CA ILE A 11 -13.21 5.02 -21.06
C ILE A 11 -13.74 4.77 -22.47
N ILE A 12 -14.29 3.59 -22.71
CA ILE A 12 -14.94 3.24 -23.97
C ILE A 12 -16.44 3.48 -23.78
N ASP A 13 -17.03 4.30 -24.65
CA ASP A 13 -18.48 4.52 -24.64
C ASP A 13 -19.20 3.24 -25.07
N PRO A 14 -20.11 2.68 -24.26
CA PRO A 14 -20.79 1.42 -24.58
C PRO A 14 -21.77 1.53 -25.75
N LYS A 15 -22.22 2.74 -26.13
CA LYS A 15 -23.17 2.94 -27.24
C LYS A 15 -22.48 3.25 -28.55
N THR A 16 -21.39 4.01 -28.53
CA THR A 16 -20.70 4.46 -29.75
C THR A 16 -19.36 3.77 -30.00
N GLY A 17 -18.81 3.04 -29.01
CA GLY A 17 -17.50 2.40 -29.10
C GLY A 17 -16.33 3.39 -29.09
N GLU A 18 -16.60 4.69 -28.95
CA GLU A 18 -15.57 5.72 -28.97
C GLU A 18 -14.71 5.69 -27.70
N LYS A 19 -13.40 5.82 -27.87
CA LYS A 19 -12.44 5.97 -26.77
C LYS A 19 -12.40 7.43 -26.31
N ARG A 20 -12.77 7.68 -25.07
CA ARG A 20 -12.65 9.00 -24.43
C ARG A 20 -11.64 8.96 -23.30
N LYS A 21 -10.94 10.09 -23.10
CA LYS A 21 -10.08 10.28 -21.93
C LYS A 21 -10.96 10.58 -20.73
N GLY A 22 -10.80 9.79 -19.68
CA GLY A 22 -11.48 9.97 -18.41
C GLY A 22 -10.50 9.95 -17.24
N GLU A 23 -11.04 10.14 -16.05
CA GLU A 23 -10.30 10.03 -14.81
C GLU A 23 -10.81 8.86 -13.98
N SER A 24 -9.90 8.25 -13.22
CA SER A 24 -10.25 7.24 -12.22
C SER A 24 -11.25 7.83 -11.22
N LYS A 25 -12.28 7.04 -10.89
CA LYS A 25 -13.25 7.36 -9.83
C LYS A 25 -12.59 7.43 -8.45
N LYS A 26 -11.53 6.66 -8.23
CA LYS A 26 -10.72 6.64 -7.00
C LYS A 26 -9.53 7.57 -7.13
N TRP A 27 -9.15 8.20 -6.04
CA TRP A 27 -7.85 8.85 -5.86
C TRP A 27 -6.76 7.80 -5.72
N TRP A 28 -5.60 8.08 -6.31
CA TRP A 28 -4.43 7.24 -6.26
C TRP A 28 -3.35 7.92 -5.42
N GLY A 29 -2.71 7.15 -4.54
CA GLY A 29 -1.54 7.58 -3.79
C GLY A 29 -0.26 7.07 -4.43
N ARG A 30 0.76 7.92 -4.50
CA ARG A 30 2.15 7.52 -4.73
C ARG A 30 2.95 7.77 -3.47
N TYR A 31 3.64 6.76 -2.96
CA TYR A 31 4.59 6.88 -1.85
C TYR A 31 5.75 5.89 -2.05
N ARG A 32 6.83 6.10 -1.30
CA ARG A 32 8.02 5.25 -1.33
C ARG A 32 8.10 4.53 0.01
N ASP A 33 8.24 3.21 -0.01
CA ASP A 33 8.31 2.40 1.21
C ASP A 33 9.69 2.47 1.90
N ALA A 34 9.85 1.71 2.98
CA ALA A 34 11.08 1.64 3.77
C ALA A 34 12.26 1.04 2.98
N ASN A 35 11.94 0.13 2.05
CA ASN A 35 12.89 -0.53 1.17
C ASN A 35 13.24 0.33 -0.06
N GLY A 36 12.67 1.53 -0.18
CA GLY A 36 12.91 2.43 -1.29
C GLY A 36 12.14 2.10 -2.57
N VAL A 37 11.12 1.25 -2.49
CA VAL A 37 10.23 0.89 -3.62
C VAL A 37 9.10 1.90 -3.74
N ASP A 38 8.81 2.33 -4.97
CA ASP A 38 7.73 3.25 -5.29
C ASP A 38 6.40 2.50 -5.45
N HIS A 39 5.45 2.76 -4.55
CA HIS A 39 4.11 2.20 -4.59
C HIS A 39 3.11 3.17 -5.20
N ARG A 40 2.20 2.64 -6.04
CA ARG A 40 1.09 3.39 -6.66
C ARG A 40 -0.20 2.62 -6.45
N ILE A 41 -0.97 3.02 -5.44
CA ILE A 41 -2.16 2.27 -5.03
C ILE A 41 -3.42 3.13 -5.12
N PRO A 42 -4.57 2.53 -5.47
CA PRO A 42 -5.86 3.19 -5.31
C PRO A 42 -6.19 3.32 -3.82
N LEU A 43 -6.67 4.50 -3.42
CA LEU A 43 -7.09 4.80 -2.06
C LEU A 43 -8.62 4.88 -2.02
N SER A 44 -9.17 6.06 -1.74
CA SER A 44 -10.62 6.31 -1.67
C SER A 44 -11.13 7.16 -2.82
N SER A 45 -12.45 7.16 -3.05
CA SER A 45 -13.14 8.10 -3.94
C SER A 45 -13.22 9.51 -3.35
N ASN A 46 -13.29 9.63 -2.02
CA ASN A 46 -13.24 10.91 -1.33
C ASN A 46 -11.79 11.37 -1.18
N LYS A 47 -11.50 12.60 -1.62
CA LYS A 47 -10.16 13.20 -1.58
C LYS A 47 -9.62 13.27 -0.15
N TYR A 48 -10.43 13.68 0.80
CA TYR A 48 -10.02 13.86 2.19
C TYR A 48 -9.62 12.51 2.83
N LEU A 49 -10.48 11.50 2.70
CA LEU A 49 -10.17 10.14 3.16
C LEU A 49 -8.92 9.58 2.47
N ALA A 50 -8.76 9.82 1.17
CA ALA A 50 -7.55 9.39 0.45
C ALA A 50 -6.27 10.08 0.99
N GLN A 51 -6.35 11.34 1.41
CA GLN A 51 -5.21 12.01 2.05
C GLN A 51 -4.87 11.38 3.40
N GLN A 52 -5.87 11.08 4.23
CA GLN A 52 -5.66 10.42 5.52
C GLN A 52 -5.05 9.02 5.35
N MET A 53 -5.61 8.21 4.45
CA MET A 53 -5.06 6.88 4.15
C MET A 53 -3.61 6.95 3.65
N LEU A 54 -3.26 7.95 2.83
CA LEU A 54 -1.89 8.13 2.39
C LEU A 54 -0.96 8.55 3.55
N ALA A 55 -1.45 9.42 4.44
CA ALA A 55 -0.69 9.84 5.61
C ALA A 55 -0.37 8.66 6.54
N GLU A 56 -1.35 7.78 6.79
CA GLU A 56 -1.16 6.56 7.58
C GLU A 56 -0.11 5.62 6.98
N LEU A 57 -0.10 5.45 5.65
CA LEU A 57 0.89 4.61 4.98
C LEU A 57 2.30 5.18 5.08
N ILE A 58 2.43 6.51 4.98
CA ILE A 58 3.72 7.19 5.15
C ILE A 58 4.18 7.06 6.60
N ASP A 59 3.30 7.29 7.58
CA ASP A 59 3.64 7.15 8.99
C ASP A 59 4.14 5.73 9.32
N LYS A 60 3.42 4.69 8.87
CA LYS A 60 3.86 3.30 9.01
C LYS A 60 5.24 3.06 8.38
N THR A 61 5.45 3.62 7.19
CA THR A 61 6.73 3.50 6.49
C THR A 61 7.87 4.17 7.25
N GLU A 62 7.65 5.37 7.79
CA GLU A 62 8.67 6.09 8.55
C GLU A 62 8.96 5.40 9.88
N ARG A 63 7.95 4.83 10.56
CA ARG A 63 8.16 3.97 11.74
C ARG A 63 8.99 2.73 11.43
N GLN A 64 8.74 2.09 10.29
CA GLN A 64 9.54 0.96 9.81
C GLN A 64 10.99 1.37 9.57
N LYS A 65 11.23 2.50 8.89
CA LYS A 65 12.60 3.01 8.67
C LYS A 65 13.31 3.38 9.98
N ALA A 66 12.56 3.91 10.94
CA ALA A 66 13.09 4.26 12.25
C ALA A 66 13.35 3.02 13.13
N GLY A 67 12.97 1.82 12.70
CA GLY A 67 13.12 0.59 13.50
C GLY A 67 12.21 0.57 14.73
N VAL A 68 11.16 1.39 14.76
CA VAL A 68 10.20 1.51 15.89
C VAL A 68 8.95 0.67 15.61
N MET A 69 9.07 -0.38 14.79
CA MET A 69 8.00 -1.36 14.64
C MET A 69 7.91 -2.21 15.90
N HIS A 70 6.67 -2.53 16.31
CA HIS A 70 6.47 -3.45 17.40
C HIS A 70 7.02 -4.83 16.99
N PRO A 71 7.79 -5.55 17.83
CA PRO A 71 8.40 -6.83 17.43
C PRO A 71 7.41 -7.86 16.87
N ALA A 72 6.16 -7.82 17.35
CA ALA A 72 5.08 -8.65 16.82
C ALA A 72 4.72 -8.35 15.35
N GLU A 73 4.88 -7.12 14.87
CA GLU A 73 4.59 -6.76 13.47
C GLU A 73 5.60 -7.37 12.50
N GLU A 74 6.86 -7.53 12.91
CA GLU A 74 7.89 -8.23 12.13
C GLU A 74 7.60 -9.73 12.06
N GLU A 75 7.28 -10.34 13.20
CA GLU A 75 6.89 -11.75 13.25
C GLU A 75 5.61 -11.98 12.42
N MET A 76 4.61 -11.12 12.48
CA MET A 76 3.37 -11.27 11.70
C MET A 76 3.55 -11.24 10.17
N GLN A 77 4.64 -10.65 9.67
CA GLN A 77 4.94 -10.68 8.22
C GLN A 77 5.61 -11.98 7.77
N LYS A 78 6.18 -12.75 8.71
CA LYS A 78 6.84 -14.00 8.36
C LYS A 78 5.81 -15.05 7.92
N PRO A 79 6.14 -15.90 6.94
CA PRO A 79 5.30 -17.04 6.60
C PRO A 79 5.10 -17.97 7.79
N ILE A 80 3.91 -18.56 7.92
CA ILE A 80 3.56 -19.52 9.00
C ILE A 80 4.61 -20.62 9.16
N LYS A 81 5.20 -21.08 8.05
CA LYS A 81 6.25 -22.09 8.04
C LYS A 81 7.46 -21.71 8.90
N GLU A 82 7.90 -20.45 8.84
CA GLU A 82 9.05 -19.98 9.62
C GLU A 82 8.78 -20.01 11.13
N HIS A 83 7.53 -19.75 11.53
CA HIS A 83 7.11 -19.87 12.93
C HIS A 83 7.10 -21.33 13.40
N LEU A 84 6.62 -22.26 12.56
CA LEU A 84 6.61 -23.69 12.88
C LEU A 84 8.04 -24.22 13.00
N ASP A 85 8.93 -23.86 12.08
CA ASP A 85 10.33 -24.28 12.11
C ASP A 85 11.07 -23.73 13.35
N ALA A 86 10.79 -22.48 13.74
CA ALA A 86 11.34 -21.88 14.95
C ALA A 86 10.83 -22.58 16.22
N TYR A 87 9.54 -22.92 16.27
CA TYR A 87 8.92 -23.62 17.38
C TYR A 87 9.43 -25.06 17.51
N GLU A 88 9.55 -25.80 16.41
CA GLU A 88 10.12 -27.15 16.41
C GLU A 88 11.57 -27.18 16.91
N LYS A 89 12.39 -26.18 16.55
CA LYS A 89 13.76 -26.06 17.07
C LYS A 89 13.76 -25.83 18.58
N HIS A 90 12.86 -24.99 19.07
CA HIS A 90 12.74 -24.71 20.50
C HIS A 90 12.36 -25.96 21.31
N LEU A 91 11.47 -26.81 20.78
CA LEU A 91 11.07 -28.07 21.44
C LEU A 91 12.14 -29.17 21.43
N LYS A 92 13.13 -29.08 20.54
CA LYS A 92 14.25 -30.03 20.45
C LYS A 92 15.46 -29.61 21.32
N THR A 93 15.35 -28.49 22.02
CA THR A 93 16.33 -27.98 22.99
C THR A 93 15.89 -28.39 24.40
#